data_AF-A0A957IC23-F1
#
_entry.id   AF-A0A957IC23-F1
#
_cell.length_a   1.000
_cell.length_b   1.000
_cell.length_c   1.000
_cell.angle_alpha   90.00
_cell.angle_beta   90.00
_cell.angle_gamma   90.00
#
_symmetry.space_group_name_H-M   'P 1'
#
loop_
_entity.id
_entity.type
_entity.pdbx_description
1 polymer ?
#
loop_
_entity_poly.entity_id
_entity_poly.type
_entity_poly.pdbx_seq_one_letter_code
_entity_poly.pdbx_strand_id
1 'polypeptide(L)'
;MNLEKLREEIHKLYNAEHDALGHDGTMRLLDEARQWDLSGTLAAGGVVVFPHAGVAECGQQIAAAVHACLDSGADKVVVISVLHAFTDEMEAARVAVANGDDPANWPFWGIQGDGL
;
A
#
# COMPACT_ATOMS: atom_id res chain seq x y z
N MET A 1 -1.08 -25.53 -3.51
CA MET A 1 -0.15 -24.55 -2.88
C MET A 1 -0.67 -24.29 -1.48
N ASN A 2 0.15 -24.41 -0.43
CA ASN A 2 -0.28 -24.16 0.95
C ASN A 2 -0.27 -22.63 1.20
N LEU A 3 -1.39 -22.06 1.64
CA LEU A 3 -1.55 -20.62 1.91
C LEU A 3 -0.56 -20.12 2.97
N GLU A 4 -0.31 -20.90 4.02
CA GLU A 4 0.66 -20.56 5.05
C GLU A 4 2.07 -20.48 4.46
N LYS A 5 2.42 -21.44 3.61
CA LYS A 5 3.72 -21.48 2.92
C LYS A 5 3.89 -20.27 2.00
N LEU A 6 2.86 -19.91 1.23
CA LEU A 6 2.89 -18.73 0.36
C LEU A 6 3.08 -17.45 1.18
N ARG A 7 2.34 -17.29 2.29
CA ARG A 7 2.48 -16.14 3.19
C ARG A 7 3.90 -16.03 3.73
N GLU A 8 4.47 -17.15 4.19
CA GLU A 8 5.86 -17.17 4.68
C GLU A 8 6.87 -16.81 3.58
N GLU A 9 6.67 -17.30 2.36
CA GLU A 9 7.54 -17.01 1.22
C GLU A 9 7.48 -15.52 0.84
N ILE A 10 6.28 -14.93 0.80
CA ILE A 10 6.10 -13.49 0.52
C ILE A 10 6.76 -12.63 1.60
N HIS A 11 6.55 -12.93 2.89
CA HIS A 11 7.18 -12.18 3.97
C HIS A 11 8.70 -12.29 3.94
N LYS A 12 9.24 -13.48 3.66
CA LYS A 12 10.69 -13.69 3.51
C LYS A 12 11.25 -12.89 2.33
N LEU A 13 10.55 -12.87 1.19
CA LEU A 13 10.94 -12.09 0.02
C LEU A 13 10.97 -10.59 0.35
N TYR A 14 9.87 -10.05 0.91
CA TYR A 14 9.79 -8.64 1.28
C TYR A 14 10.90 -8.22 2.24
N ASN A 15 11.13 -9.00 3.30
CA ASN A 15 12.20 -8.71 4.25
C ASN A 15 13.59 -8.75 3.57
N ALA A 16 13.86 -9.75 2.75
CA ALA A 16 15.13 -9.86 2.05
C ALA A 16 15.36 -8.70 1.07
N GLU A 17 14.33 -8.22 0.37
CA GLU A 17 14.44 -7.05 -0.51
C GLU A 17 14.72 -5.77 0.27
N HIS A 18 14.02 -5.56 1.39
CA HIS A 18 14.26 -4.40 2.27
C HIS A 18 15.65 -4.44 2.90
N ASP A 19 16.12 -5.61 3.35
CA ASP A 19 17.47 -5.80 3.89
C ASP A 19 18.53 -5.53 2.83
N ALA A 20 18.33 -6.02 1.61
CA ALA A 20 19.26 -5.80 0.49
C ALA A 20 19.31 -4.34 0.05
N LEU A 21 18.18 -3.63 0.07
CA LEU A 21 18.11 -2.21 -0.23
C LEU A 21 18.82 -1.38 0.85
N GLY A 22 18.58 -1.72 2.11
CA GLY A 22 19.14 -1.03 3.27
C GLY A 22 18.73 0.44 3.37
N HIS A 23 19.28 1.11 4.39
CA HIS A 23 19.00 2.52 4.64
C HIS A 23 19.41 3.42 3.47
N ASP A 24 20.67 3.30 3.01
CA ASP A 24 21.22 4.16 1.96
C ASP A 24 20.51 3.98 0.61
N GLY A 25 20.11 2.74 0.27
CA GLY A 25 19.30 2.47 -0.91
C GLY A 25 17.92 3.11 -0.80
N THR A 26 17.28 2.99 0.36
CA THR A 26 15.98 3.63 0.62
C THR A 26 16.06 5.15 0.48
N MET A 27 17.07 5.78 1.08
CA MET A 27 17.27 7.23 1.00
C MET A 27 17.53 7.69 -0.43
N ARG A 28 18.33 6.92 -1.19
CA ARG A 28 18.57 7.22 -2.60
C ARG A 28 17.30 7.16 -3.44
N LEU A 29 16.46 6.15 -3.26
CA LEU A 29 15.18 6.05 -3.96
C LEU A 29 14.27 7.24 -3.63
N LEU A 30 14.25 7.67 -2.37
CA LEU A 30 13.53 8.88 -1.96
C LEU A 30 14.08 10.12 -2.66
N ASP A 31 15.40 10.32 -2.68
CA ASP A 31 16.00 11.50 -3.33
C ASP A 31 15.78 11.50 -4.84
N GLU A 32 15.98 10.37 -5.50
CA GLU A 32 15.75 10.21 -6.95
C GLU A 32 14.28 10.44 -7.30
N ALA A 33 13.34 10.07 -6.43
CA ALA A 33 11.92 10.23 -6.68
C ALA A 33 11.44 11.69 -6.65
N ARG A 34 12.22 12.62 -6.10
CA ARG A 34 11.88 14.05 -6.11
C ARG A 34 11.77 14.65 -7.51
N GLN A 35 12.27 13.95 -8.54
CA GLN A 35 12.09 14.37 -9.92
C GLN A 35 10.62 14.37 -10.38
N TRP A 36 9.74 13.66 -9.66
CA TRP A 36 8.30 13.66 -9.90
C TRP A 36 7.57 14.45 -8.83
N ASP A 37 7.07 15.63 -9.20
CA ASP A 37 6.17 16.40 -8.36
C ASP A 37 4.70 16.07 -8.69
N LEU A 38 4.08 15.26 -7.83
CA LEU A 38 2.66 14.89 -7.93
C LEU A 38 1.83 15.54 -6.80
N SER A 39 2.42 16.43 -6.00
CA SER A 39 1.78 17.07 -4.85
C SER A 39 0.51 17.83 -5.27
N GLY A 40 0.58 18.55 -6.39
CA GLY A 40 -0.54 19.31 -6.95
C GLY A 40 -1.74 18.45 -7.33
N THR A 41 -1.53 17.19 -7.74
CA THR A 41 -2.62 16.25 -8.04
C THR A 41 -3.42 15.94 -6.77
N LEU A 42 -2.73 15.60 -5.67
CA LEU A 42 -3.40 15.31 -4.40
C LEU A 42 -4.00 16.57 -3.78
N ALA A 43 -3.33 17.72 -3.87
CA ALA A 43 -3.85 19.01 -3.39
C ALA A 43 -5.17 19.40 -4.06
N ALA A 44 -5.35 19.03 -5.34
CA ALA A 44 -6.59 19.25 -6.08
C ALA A 44 -7.68 18.19 -5.81
N GLY A 45 -7.46 17.25 -4.88
CA GLY A 45 -8.38 16.14 -4.59
C GLY A 45 -8.31 14.98 -5.59
N GLY A 46 -7.24 14.90 -6.38
CA GLY A 46 -6.99 13.81 -7.33
C GLY A 46 -6.43 12.55 -6.69
N VAL A 47 -6.05 11.58 -7.54
CA VAL A 47 -5.55 10.26 -7.14
C VAL A 47 -4.19 9.99 -7.79
N VAL A 48 -3.27 9.41 -7.02
CA VAL A 48 -1.98 8.89 -7.51
C VAL A 48 -2.04 7.36 -7.49
N VAL A 49 -1.76 6.73 -8.63
CA VAL A 49 -1.73 5.27 -8.79
C VAL A 49 -0.32 4.84 -9.18
N PHE A 50 0.23 3.86 -8.46
CA PHE A 50 1.59 3.36 -8.68
C PHE A 50 1.64 1.83 -8.51
N PRO A 51 2.56 1.13 -9.20
CA PRO A 51 2.79 -0.30 -8.98
C PRO A 51 3.46 -0.53 -7.62
N HIS A 52 3.15 -1.63 -6.94
CA HIS A 52 3.72 -1.98 -5.63
C HIS A 52 4.12 -3.48 -5.55
N ALA A 53 4.81 -3.98 -6.57
CA ALA A 53 5.19 -5.40 -6.64
C ALA A 53 6.30 -5.76 -5.63
N GLY A 54 7.46 -5.11 -5.75
CA GLY A 54 8.62 -5.25 -4.85
C GLY A 54 9.36 -3.93 -4.72
N VAL A 55 10.05 -3.72 -3.59
CA VAL A 55 10.67 -2.40 -3.27
C VAL A 55 11.86 -2.11 -4.18
N ALA A 56 12.56 -3.15 -4.64
CA ALA A 56 13.68 -3.00 -5.57
C ALA A 56 13.24 -2.48 -6.95
N GLU A 57 12.05 -2.85 -7.40
CA GLU A 57 11.56 -2.55 -8.75
C GLU A 57 10.66 -1.32 -8.78
N CYS A 58 9.82 -1.17 -7.75
CA CYS A 58 8.80 -0.12 -7.66
C CYS A 58 9.14 0.99 -6.66
N GLY A 59 10.31 0.93 -6.02
CA GLY A 59 10.66 1.80 -4.89
C GLY A 59 10.66 3.29 -5.23
N GLN A 60 11.07 3.68 -6.45
CA GLN A 60 11.02 5.08 -6.89
C GLN A 60 9.59 5.59 -7.06
N GLN A 61 8.68 4.76 -7.58
CA GLN A 61 7.27 5.12 -7.76
C GLN A 61 6.55 5.21 -6.41
N ILE A 62 6.86 4.29 -5.49
CA ILE A 62 6.39 4.35 -4.10
C ILE A 62 6.90 5.65 -3.46
N ALA A 63 8.18 5.97 -3.60
CA ALA A 63 8.78 7.18 -3.06
C ALA A 63 8.17 8.46 -3.66
N ALA A 64 7.85 8.48 -4.95
CA ALA A 64 7.17 9.61 -5.60
C ALA A 64 5.78 9.83 -5.00
N ALA A 65 5.02 8.75 -4.77
CA ALA A 65 3.74 8.83 -4.10
C ALA A 65 3.87 9.31 -2.65
N VAL A 66 4.91 8.90 -1.92
CA VAL A 66 5.21 9.38 -0.56
C VAL A 66 5.48 10.88 -0.55
N HIS A 67 6.35 11.40 -1.43
CA HIS A 67 6.59 12.83 -1.54
C HIS A 67 5.31 13.59 -1.89
N ALA A 68 4.53 13.10 -2.85
CA ALA A 68 3.24 13.69 -3.20
C ALA A 68 2.33 13.84 -1.99
N CYS A 69 2.22 12.79 -1.16
CA CYS A 69 1.39 12.81 0.05
C CYS A 69 1.88 13.88 1.04
N LEU A 70 3.18 13.90 1.33
CA LEU A 70 3.80 14.80 2.30
C LEU A 70 3.75 16.27 1.84
N ASP A 71 3.95 16.51 0.55
CA ASP A 71 4.09 17.85 -0.02
C ASP A 71 2.76 18.44 -0.52
N SER A 72 1.68 17.64 -0.59
CA SER A 72 0.36 18.08 -1.07
C SER A 72 -0.30 19.18 -0.24
N GLY A 73 0.09 19.32 1.03
CA GLY A 73 -0.60 20.19 2.00
C GLY A 73 -1.99 19.69 2.40
N ALA A 74 -2.39 18.49 2.00
CA ALA A 74 -3.64 17.89 2.43
C ALA A 74 -3.57 17.49 3.91
N ASP A 75 -4.61 17.81 4.69
CA ASP A 75 -4.68 17.43 6.11
C ASP A 75 -4.74 15.91 6.32
N LYS A 76 -5.27 15.19 5.32
CA LYS A 76 -5.43 13.73 5.34
C LYS A 76 -5.26 13.16 3.94
N VAL A 77 -4.59 12.01 3.87
CA VAL A 77 -4.50 11.18 2.67
C VAL A 77 -5.10 9.82 2.98
N VAL A 78 -5.93 9.30 2.07
CA VAL A 78 -6.47 7.93 2.15
C VAL A 78 -5.62 7.04 1.25
N VAL A 79 -5.00 6.02 1.84
CA VAL A 79 -4.24 5.00 1.10
C VAL A 79 -5.13 3.78 0.92
N ILE A 80 -5.43 3.44 -0.33
CA ILE A 80 -6.23 2.28 -0.69
C ILE A 80 -5.30 1.21 -1.28
N SER A 81 -5.38 0.00 -0.74
CA SER A 81 -4.66 -1.17 -1.27
C SER A 81 -5.54 -2.40 -1.19
N VAL A 82 -5.04 -3.52 -1.70
CA VAL A 82 -5.70 -4.81 -1.66
C VAL A 82 -5.53 -5.46 -0.29
N LEU A 83 -6.64 -5.93 0.29
CA LEU A 83 -6.61 -6.73 1.51
C LEU A 83 -6.35 -8.20 1.14
N HIS A 84 -5.10 -8.65 1.32
CA HIS A 84 -4.78 -10.07 1.29
C HIS A 84 -5.11 -10.70 2.65
N ALA A 85 -6.23 -11.43 2.73
CA ALA A 85 -6.70 -12.07 3.96
C ALA A 85 -5.81 -13.27 4.35
N PHE A 86 -4.63 -12.98 4.91
CA PHE A 86 -3.62 -13.96 5.32
C PHE A 86 -3.78 -14.45 6.76
N THR A 87 -4.81 -13.99 7.46
CA THR A 87 -5.18 -14.42 8.81
C THR A 87 -6.67 -14.70 8.87
N ASP A 88 -7.09 -15.56 9.80
CA ASP A 88 -8.51 -15.88 10.00
C ASP A 88 -9.33 -14.64 10.38
N GLU A 89 -8.75 -13.71 11.12
CA GLU A 89 -9.38 -12.43 11.49
C GLU A 89 -9.65 -11.57 10.25
N MET A 90 -8.66 -11.43 9.37
CA MET A 90 -8.82 -10.68 8.11
C MET A 90 -9.84 -11.34 7.19
N GLU A 91 -9.87 -12.68 7.12
CA GLU A 91 -10.84 -13.40 6.31
C GLU A 91 -12.26 -13.26 6.87
N ALA A 92 -12.42 -13.39 8.19
CA ALA A 92 -13.70 -13.18 8.86
C ALA A 92 -14.24 -11.77 8.59
N ALA A 93 -13.40 -10.75 8.72
CA ALA A 93 -13.79 -9.37 8.43
C ALA A 93 -14.14 -9.16 6.96
N ARG A 94 -13.33 -9.71 6.04
CA ARG A 94 -13.59 -9.66 4.59
C ARG A 94 -14.95 -10.25 4.22
N VAL A 95 -15.31 -11.39 4.83
CA VAL A 95 -16.61 -12.05 4.60
C VAL A 95 -17.76 -11.29 5.26
N ALA A 96 -17.59 -10.79 6.48
CA ALA A 96 -18.63 -10.04 7.19
C ALA A 96 -19.01 -8.76 6.45
N VAL A 97 -18.02 -7.96 6.05
CA VAL A 97 -18.22 -6.72 5.29
C VAL A 97 -18.83 -7.01 3.91
N ALA A 98 -18.39 -8.07 3.22
CA ALA A 98 -18.99 -8.50 1.96
C ALA A 98 -20.50 -8.83 2.09
N ASN A 99 -20.92 -9.30 3.27
CA ASN A 99 -22.31 -9.62 3.59
C ASN A 99 -23.10 -8.41 4.16
N GLY A 100 -22.50 -7.22 4.17
CA GLY A 100 -23.16 -5.97 4.55
C GLY A 100 -22.97 -5.53 6.01
N ASP A 101 -22.03 -6.12 6.75
CA ASP A 101 -21.63 -5.59 8.06
C ASP A 101 -20.89 -4.25 7.93
N ASP A 102 -20.94 -3.42 8.97
CA ASP A 102 -20.30 -2.09 8.96
C ASP A 102 -18.77 -2.24 9.03
N PRO A 103 -18.00 -1.72 8.05
CA PRO A 103 -16.54 -1.77 8.09
C PRO A 103 -15.93 -1.14 9.36
N ALA A 104 -16.62 -0.18 10.00
CA ALA A 104 -16.17 0.44 11.24
C ALA A 104 -16.10 -0.52 12.44
N ASN A 105 -16.73 -1.70 12.34
CA ASN A 105 -16.67 -2.74 13.37
C ASN A 105 -15.37 -3.56 13.32
N TRP A 106 -14.57 -3.43 12.25
CA TRP A 106 -13.44 -4.31 11.99
C TRP A 106 -12.11 -3.51 11.93
N PRO A 107 -11.00 -4.08 12.44
CA PRO A 107 -9.68 -3.46 12.29
C PRO A 107 -9.11 -3.62 10.87
N PHE A 108 -9.55 -4.66 10.15
CA PHE A 108 -9.16 -4.94 8.77
C PHE A 108 -10.43 -5.08 7.95
N TRP A 109 -10.62 -4.27 6.92
CA TRP A 109 -11.78 -4.37 6.05
C TRP A 109 -11.43 -3.91 4.64
N GLY A 110 -12.22 -4.36 3.69
CA GLY A 110 -12.17 -3.89 2.30
C GLY A 110 -13.49 -3.24 1.94
N ILE A 111 -13.47 -2.36 0.94
CA ILE A 111 -14.70 -1.84 0.35
C ILE A 111 -15.10 -2.79 -0.78
N GLN A 112 -16.34 -3.26 -0.78
CA GLN A 112 -16.88 -4.18 -1.78
C GLN A 112 -18.28 -3.72 -2.20
N GLY A 113 -18.62 -3.86 -3.48
CA GLY A 113 -19.96 -3.54 -3.99
C GLY A 113 -19.94 -2.96 -5.40
N ASP A 114 -21.12 -2.91 -6.03
CA ASP A 114 -21.30 -2.28 -7.33
C ASP A 114 -21.19 -0.76 -7.18
N GLY A 115 -20.39 -0.10 -8.04
CA GLY A 115 -20.32 1.36 -8.10
C GLY A 115 -19.23 2.02 -7.25
N LEU A 116 -18.18 1.29 -6.89
CA LEU A 116 -16.88 1.87 -6.58
C LEU A 116 -16.23 2.47 -7.83
#